data_AF-A0A6H1A0L3-F1
#
_entry.id   AF-A0A6H1A0L3-F1
#
_cell.length_a   1.000
_cell.length_b   1.000
_cell.length_c   1.000
_cell.angle_alpha   90.00
_cell.angle_beta   90.00
_cell.angle_gamma   90.00
#
_symmetry.space_group_name_H-M   'P 1'
#
loop_
_entity.id
_entity.type
_entity.pdbx_description
1 polymer ?
#
loop_
_entity_poly.entity_id
_entity_poly.type
_entity_poly.pdbx_seq_one_letter_code
_entity_poly.pdbx_strand_id
1 'polypeptide(L)'
;MMSTADFTTRCEIRDALARYVRGVDRLDAALIRSCYHPDAYEVHGIFNGNAYEFADWRVRQTFRSHHVLSESAIRINDERAFVETPFAAVTHVDIATPDHAGIIESRSDGWYLDLFTREEGRWAIKHRHVNVFARSQVLIEAGGQPQLGGECSALGTRVRPAQRSTGRFSCGGRRRDDPRAVPRQAPRRTGLSPVVVPTDRDARTALPT
;
A
#
# COMPACT_ATOMS: atom_id res chain seq x y z
N MET A 1 21.44 -17.10 -25.00
CA MET A 1 22.08 -15.96 -24.28
C MET A 1 21.17 -14.76 -24.43
N MET A 2 21.02 -13.96 -23.38
CA MET A 2 20.28 -12.69 -23.45
C MET A 2 21.02 -11.71 -24.34
N SER A 3 20.31 -10.97 -25.19
CA SER A 3 20.91 -10.00 -26.12
C SER A 3 21.24 -8.67 -25.43
N THR A 4 22.10 -7.84 -26.02
CA THR A 4 22.31 -6.45 -25.55
C THR A 4 21.03 -5.64 -25.61
N ALA A 5 20.21 -5.84 -26.64
CA ALA A 5 18.91 -5.17 -26.77
C ALA A 5 17.94 -5.57 -25.65
N ASP A 6 17.98 -6.83 -25.20
CA ASP A 6 17.18 -7.30 -24.05
C ASP A 6 17.61 -6.58 -22.78
N PHE A 7 18.92 -6.39 -22.58
CA PHE A 7 19.44 -5.70 -21.40
C PHE A 7 18.97 -4.24 -21.37
N THR A 8 19.14 -3.52 -22.47
CA THR A 8 18.66 -2.13 -22.61
C THR A 8 17.15 -2.04 -22.37
N THR A 9 16.36 -2.94 -22.96
CA THR A 9 14.90 -2.99 -22.77
C THR A 9 14.52 -3.17 -21.29
N ARG A 10 15.19 -4.10 -20.59
CA ARG A 10 14.94 -4.33 -19.15
C ARG A 10 15.30 -3.11 -18.31
N CYS A 11 16.38 -2.40 -18.65
CA CYS A 11 16.76 -1.15 -17.99
C CYS A 11 15.70 -0.06 -18.22
N GLU A 12 15.26 0.16 -19.46
CA GLU A 12 14.23 1.16 -19.79
C GLU A 12 12.91 0.91 -19.03
N ILE A 13 12.48 -0.36 -18.96
CA ILE A 13 11.28 -0.76 -18.22
C ILE A 13 11.45 -0.47 -16.71
N ARG A 14 12.58 -0.89 -16.12
CA ARG A 14 12.84 -0.66 -14.68
C ARG A 14 12.94 0.83 -14.36
N ASP A 15 13.53 1.63 -15.25
CA ASP A 15 13.60 3.09 -15.10
C ASP A 15 12.22 3.74 -15.18
N ALA A 16 11.34 3.25 -16.06
CA ALA A 16 9.95 3.70 -16.12
C ALA A 16 9.19 3.36 -14.83
N LEU A 17 9.39 2.16 -14.27
CA LEU A 17 8.78 1.76 -12.98
C LEU A 17 9.28 2.60 -11.81
N ALA A 18 10.59 2.85 -11.74
CA ALA A 18 11.20 3.70 -10.71
C ALA A 18 10.71 5.15 -10.82
N ARG A 19 10.56 5.66 -12.05
CA ARG A 19 10.00 6.99 -12.32
C ARG A 19 8.53 7.07 -11.94
N TYR A 20 7.76 6.03 -12.21
CA TYR A 20 6.35 5.96 -11.85
C TYR A 20 6.16 6.10 -10.34
N VAL A 21 6.85 5.28 -9.52
CA VAL A 21 6.71 5.36 -8.06
C VAL A 21 7.18 6.71 -7.52
N ARG A 22 8.28 7.26 -8.09
CA ARG A 22 8.74 8.61 -7.75
C ARG A 22 7.68 9.67 -8.08
N GLY A 23 6.99 9.56 -9.21
CA GLY A 23 5.90 10.46 -9.60
C GLY A 23 4.71 10.36 -8.65
N VAL A 24 4.29 9.14 -8.32
CA VAL A 24 3.18 8.87 -7.39
C VAL A 24 3.47 9.43 -6.00
N ASP A 25 4.66 9.16 -5.46
CA ASP A 25 5.03 9.57 -4.09
C ASP A 25 5.26 11.08 -3.96
N ARG A 26 5.62 11.75 -5.07
CA ARG A 26 5.81 13.21 -5.12
C ARG A 26 4.59 13.98 -5.61
N LEU A 27 3.50 13.28 -5.92
CA LEU A 27 2.30 13.86 -6.52
C LEU A 27 2.61 14.66 -7.80
N ASP A 28 3.49 14.13 -8.66
CA ASP A 28 3.91 14.74 -9.91
C ASP A 28 3.24 14.06 -11.11
N ALA A 29 2.18 14.68 -11.62
CA ALA A 29 1.39 14.13 -12.72
C ALA A 29 2.21 14.02 -14.02
N ALA A 30 3.16 14.92 -14.27
CA ALA A 30 3.99 14.87 -15.47
C ALA A 30 4.94 13.67 -15.44
N LEU A 31 5.56 13.39 -14.28
CA LEU A 31 6.36 12.18 -14.10
C LEU A 31 5.52 10.91 -14.28
N ILE A 32 4.33 10.85 -13.68
CA ILE A 32 3.43 9.71 -13.84
C ILE A 32 3.09 9.50 -15.32
N ARG A 33 2.56 10.52 -16.01
CA ARG A 33 2.18 10.46 -17.43
C ARG A 33 3.34 10.02 -18.33
N SER A 34 4.57 10.45 -18.03
CA SER A 34 5.77 10.08 -18.81
C SER A 34 6.10 8.58 -18.78
N CYS A 35 5.48 7.81 -17.88
CA CYS A 35 5.67 6.35 -17.77
C CYS A 35 4.66 5.56 -18.63
N TYR A 36 3.62 6.23 -19.14
CA TYR A 36 2.54 5.62 -19.91
C TYR A 36 2.55 6.07 -21.38
N HIS A 37 1.90 5.29 -22.23
CA HIS A 37 1.41 5.80 -23.52
C HIS A 37 0.16 6.67 -23.31
N PRO A 38 -0.13 7.64 -24.20
CA PRO A 38 -1.28 8.54 -24.03
C PRO A 38 -2.64 7.83 -23.95
N ASP A 39 -2.77 6.69 -24.63
CA ASP A 39 -3.96 5.84 -24.67
C ASP A 39 -3.90 4.66 -23.70
N ALA A 40 -2.91 4.64 -22.79
CA ALA A 40 -2.76 3.56 -21.83
C ALA A 40 -3.92 3.49 -20.83
N TYR A 41 -4.19 2.29 -20.35
CA TYR A 41 -5.31 2.03 -19.43
C TYR A 41 -4.82 1.52 -18.08
N GLU A 42 -5.34 2.11 -17.00
CA GLU A 42 -5.00 1.82 -15.61
C GLU A 42 -6.20 1.17 -14.91
N VAL A 43 -5.96 0.04 -14.24
CA VAL A 43 -6.91 -0.64 -13.36
C VAL A 43 -6.32 -0.65 -11.95
N HIS A 44 -6.78 0.29 -11.13
CA HIS A 44 -6.28 0.53 -9.77
C HIS A 44 -7.34 0.22 -8.69
N GLY A 45 -8.43 -0.45 -9.09
CA GLY A 45 -9.58 -0.79 -8.25
C GLY A 45 -10.49 0.41 -7.98
N ILE A 46 -9.96 1.43 -7.29
CA ILE A 46 -10.65 2.70 -7.00
C ILE A 46 -10.62 3.69 -8.16
N PHE A 47 -9.79 3.42 -9.16
CA PHE A 47 -9.74 4.13 -10.43
C PHE A 47 -9.60 3.09 -11.54
N ASN A 48 -10.43 3.18 -12.58
CA ASN A 48 -10.32 2.32 -13.76
C ASN A 48 -10.60 3.18 -14.99
N GLY A 49 -9.61 3.39 -15.85
CA GLY A 49 -9.74 4.33 -16.97
C GLY A 49 -8.41 4.66 -17.62
N ASN A 50 -8.35 5.80 -18.31
CA ASN A 50 -7.13 6.26 -18.96
C ASN A 50 -6.03 6.62 -17.93
N ALA A 51 -4.78 6.29 -18.24
CA ALA A 51 -3.66 6.47 -17.33
C ALA A 51 -3.25 7.95 -17.12
N TYR A 52 -3.52 8.84 -18.08
CA TYR A 52 -3.27 10.27 -17.90
C TYR A 52 -4.31 10.90 -16.99
N GLU A 53 -5.57 10.47 -17.12
CA GLU A 53 -6.64 10.83 -16.17
C GLU A 53 -6.36 10.27 -14.77
N PHE A 54 -5.80 9.06 -14.68
CA PHE A 54 -5.32 8.50 -13.42
C PHE A 54 -4.27 9.40 -12.78
N ALA A 55 -3.28 9.88 -13.55
CA ALA A 55 -2.25 10.78 -13.04
C ALA A 55 -2.88 12.03 -12.40
N ASP A 56 -3.85 12.64 -13.07
CA ASP A 56 -4.55 13.83 -12.56
C ASP A 56 -5.39 13.51 -11.32
N TRP A 57 -6.09 12.38 -11.35
CA TRP A 57 -6.87 11.91 -10.23
C TRP A 57 -5.99 11.62 -9.00
N ARG A 58 -4.82 11.02 -9.22
CA ARG A 58 -3.89 10.62 -8.15
C ARG A 58 -3.32 11.83 -7.43
N VAL A 59 -2.85 12.85 -8.16
CA VAL A 59 -2.24 14.03 -7.53
C VAL A 59 -3.23 14.87 -6.72
N ARG A 60 -4.54 14.75 -7.00
CA ARG A 60 -5.61 15.39 -6.21
C ARG A 60 -5.89 14.71 -4.87
N GLN A 61 -5.41 13.49 -4.64
CA GLN A 61 -5.70 12.76 -3.39
C GLN A 61 -4.95 13.34 -2.18
N THR A 62 -3.89 14.11 -2.38
CA THR A 62 -3.08 14.80 -1.34
C THR A 62 -2.46 13.92 -0.24
N PHE A 63 -2.77 12.63 -0.18
CA PHE A 63 -2.17 11.69 0.76
C PHE A 63 -0.68 11.50 0.47
N ARG A 64 0.12 11.42 1.52
CA ARG A 64 1.56 11.17 1.41
C ARG A 64 1.78 9.68 1.24
N SER A 65 2.59 9.25 0.28
CA SER A 65 2.91 7.83 0.10
C SER A 65 4.40 7.59 -0.06
N HIS A 66 4.79 6.35 0.20
CA HIS A 66 6.12 5.83 -0.09
C HIS A 66 5.99 4.40 -0.60
N HIS A 67 6.41 4.16 -1.85
CA HIS A 67 6.40 2.85 -2.48
C HIS A 67 7.81 2.26 -2.54
N VAL A 68 7.92 0.98 -2.21
CA VAL A 68 9.11 0.16 -2.41
C VAL A 68 8.77 -0.92 -3.42
N LEU A 69 9.57 -1.02 -4.48
CA LEU A 69 9.45 -2.07 -5.48
C LEU A 69 10.45 -3.19 -5.19
N SER A 70 10.01 -4.43 -5.41
CA SER A 70 10.90 -5.60 -5.47
C SER A 70 11.39 -5.84 -6.90
N GLU A 71 12.17 -6.91 -7.07
CA GLU A 71 12.66 -7.33 -8.38
C GLU A 71 11.49 -7.62 -9.34
N SER A 72 11.61 -7.12 -10.57
CA SER A 72 10.57 -7.26 -11.58
C SER A 72 10.83 -8.49 -12.44
N ALA A 73 9.84 -9.37 -12.56
CA ALA A 73 9.85 -10.44 -13.55
C ALA A 73 9.45 -9.85 -14.91
N ILE A 74 10.36 -9.89 -15.89
CA ILE A 74 10.15 -9.27 -17.20
C ILE A 74 10.30 -10.33 -18.29
N ARG A 75 9.22 -10.55 -19.05
CA ARG A 75 9.19 -11.37 -20.27
C ARG A 75 8.99 -10.48 -21.49
N ILE A 76 10.05 -10.34 -22.30
CA ILE A 76 10.04 -9.58 -23.54
C ILE A 76 9.56 -10.49 -24.68
N ASN A 77 8.73 -9.93 -25.56
CA ASN A 77 8.24 -10.54 -26.79
C ASN A 77 8.20 -9.44 -27.86
N ASP A 78 9.30 -9.29 -28.59
CA ASP A 78 9.54 -8.22 -29.57
C ASP A 78 9.28 -6.82 -28.98
N GLU A 79 8.31 -6.08 -29.53
CA GLU A 79 7.91 -4.73 -29.10
C GLU A 79 6.90 -4.74 -27.95
N ARG A 80 6.71 -5.88 -27.28
CA ARG A 80 5.88 -6.03 -26.08
C ARG A 80 6.67 -6.63 -24.94
N ALA A 81 6.35 -6.25 -23.71
CA ALA A 81 6.89 -6.89 -22.52
C ALA A 81 5.80 -7.04 -21.46
N PHE A 82 5.74 -8.22 -20.86
CA PHE A 82 4.86 -8.54 -19.74
C PHE A 82 5.70 -8.46 -18.48
N VAL A 83 5.28 -7.61 -17.54
CA VAL A 83 6.07 -7.23 -16.38
C VAL A 83 5.25 -7.41 -15.12
N GLU A 84 5.81 -8.13 -14.16
CA GLU A 84 5.24 -8.31 -12.84
C GLU A 84 6.21 -7.70 -11.82
N THR A 85 5.74 -6.67 -11.11
CA THR A 85 6.56 -5.97 -10.12
C THR A 85 5.85 -5.97 -8.78
N PRO A 86 6.34 -6.73 -7.79
CA PRO A 86 5.83 -6.65 -6.42
C PRO A 86 6.14 -5.30 -5.80
N PHE A 87 5.18 -4.77 -5.03
CA PHE A 87 5.34 -3.54 -4.28
C PHE A 87 4.85 -3.69 -2.85
N ALA A 88 5.45 -2.88 -1.98
CA ALA A 88 4.95 -2.52 -0.67
C ALA A 88 4.78 -1.01 -0.61
N ALA A 89 3.67 -0.52 -0.09
CA ALA A 89 3.36 0.90 -0.02
C ALA A 89 2.88 1.27 1.38
N VAL A 90 3.36 2.41 1.88
CA VAL A 90 2.79 3.09 3.05
C VAL A 90 2.15 4.37 2.57
N THR A 91 0.90 4.61 2.94
CA THR A 91 0.17 5.86 2.66
C THR A 91 -0.34 6.46 3.96
N HIS A 92 -0.10 7.75 4.16
CA HIS A 92 -0.58 8.54 5.28
C HIS A 92 -1.67 9.49 4.81
N VAL A 93 -2.83 9.35 5.43
CA VAL A 93 -3.98 10.25 5.27
C VAL A 93 -4.18 11.00 6.56
N ASP A 94 -3.98 12.31 6.54
CA ASP A 94 -4.26 13.15 7.70
C ASP A 94 -5.77 13.20 7.93
N ILE A 95 -6.20 13.00 9.18
CA ILE A 95 -7.60 13.10 9.58
C ILE A 95 -7.77 14.15 10.67
N ALA A 96 -8.79 14.99 10.49
CA ALA A 96 -9.21 15.97 11.47
C ALA A 96 -10.74 16.00 11.47
N THR A 97 -11.30 15.35 12.48
CA THR A 97 -12.74 15.32 12.79
C THR A 97 -12.94 15.87 14.20
N PRO A 98 -14.17 16.24 14.61
CA PRO A 98 -14.41 16.71 15.97
C PRO A 98 -13.94 15.73 17.05
N ASP A 99 -14.05 14.43 16.80
CA ASP A 99 -13.76 13.37 17.78
C ASP A 99 -12.38 12.73 17.63
N HIS A 100 -11.75 12.87 16.45
CA HIS A 100 -10.46 12.25 16.12
C HIS A 100 -9.57 13.18 15.31
N ALA A 101 -8.32 13.31 15.74
CA ALA A 101 -7.24 13.94 14.99
C ALA A 101 -6.04 13.00 14.93
N GLY A 102 -5.39 12.89 13.78
CA GLY A 102 -4.26 11.99 13.60
C GLY A 102 -3.99 11.61 12.14
N ILE A 103 -3.40 10.45 11.95
CA ILE A 103 -3.04 9.90 10.64
C ILE A 103 -3.64 8.50 10.51
N ILE A 104 -4.34 8.23 9.42
CA ILE A 104 -4.59 6.85 8.99
C ILE A 104 -3.36 6.41 8.20
N GLU A 105 -2.59 5.49 8.78
CA GLU A 105 -1.54 4.78 8.07
C GLU A 105 -2.14 3.56 7.39
N SER A 106 -2.14 3.56 6.05
CA SER A 106 -2.48 2.39 5.26
C SER A 106 -1.21 1.73 4.73
N ARG A 107 -1.06 0.44 4.99
CA ARG A 107 -0.03 -0.40 4.36
C ARG A 107 -0.69 -1.29 3.32
N SER A 108 -0.13 -1.32 2.12
CA SER A 108 -0.63 -2.17 1.03
C SER A 108 0.53 -2.94 0.40
N ASP A 109 0.31 -4.23 0.17
CA ASP A 109 1.21 -5.10 -0.58
C ASP A 109 0.47 -5.67 -1.79
N GLY A 110 1.15 -5.71 -2.92
CA GLY A 110 0.51 -6.06 -4.17
C GLY A 110 1.48 -6.20 -5.33
N TRP A 111 0.92 -6.41 -6.52
CA TRP A 111 1.64 -6.50 -7.77
C TRP A 111 1.16 -5.43 -8.75
N TYR A 112 2.11 -4.77 -9.40
CA TYR A 112 1.87 -4.12 -10.68
C TYR A 112 1.99 -5.18 -11.78
N LEU A 113 0.90 -5.41 -12.50
CA LEU A 113 0.82 -6.33 -13.62
C LEU A 113 0.71 -5.50 -14.89
N ASP A 114 1.83 -5.36 -15.59
CA ASP A 114 1.97 -4.39 -16.68
C ASP A 114 2.15 -5.08 -18.04
N LEU A 115 1.47 -4.51 -19.03
CA LEU A 115 1.85 -4.63 -20.43
C LEU A 115 2.63 -3.37 -20.81
N PHE A 116 3.91 -3.53 -21.06
CA PHE A 116 4.74 -2.54 -21.73
C PHE A 116 4.72 -2.77 -23.24
N THR A 117 4.74 -1.68 -24.00
CA THR A 117 4.92 -1.73 -25.46
C THR A 117 5.93 -0.68 -25.88
N ARG A 118 6.64 -0.97 -26.97
CA ARG A 118 7.55 -0.02 -27.61
C ARG A 118 6.80 0.68 -28.73
N GLU A 119 6.48 1.95 -28.53
CA GLU A 119 5.87 2.79 -29.56
C GLU A 119 6.77 4.01 -29.77
N GLU A 120 6.98 4.41 -31.04
CA GLU A 120 7.88 5.52 -31.40
C GLU A 120 9.28 5.40 -30.77
N GLY A 121 9.78 4.18 -30.66
CA GLY A 121 11.09 3.87 -30.11
C GLY A 121 11.18 3.85 -28.57
N ARG A 122 10.11 4.20 -27.85
CA ARG A 122 10.07 4.30 -26.38
C ARG A 122 9.26 3.18 -25.74
N TRP A 123 9.83 2.51 -24.75
CA TRP A 123 9.09 1.60 -23.87
C TRP A 123 8.25 2.38 -22.84
N ALA A 124 6.95 2.10 -22.79
CA ALA A 124 6.04 2.65 -21.80
C ALA A 124 4.90 1.69 -21.46
N ILE A 125 4.24 1.94 -20.33
CA ILE A 125 3.09 1.16 -19.88
C ILE A 125 1.92 1.44 -20.83
N LYS A 126 1.38 0.37 -21.43
CA LYS A 126 0.16 0.37 -22.24
C LYS A 126 -1.06 -0.03 -21.42
N HIS A 127 -0.88 -0.99 -20.51
CA HIS A 127 -1.93 -1.43 -19.61
C HIS A 127 -1.33 -1.79 -18.26
N ARG A 128 -2.00 -1.41 -17.19
CA ARG A 128 -1.65 -1.79 -15.83
C ARG A 128 -2.87 -2.32 -15.10
N HIS A 129 -2.69 -3.45 -14.41
CA HIS A 129 -3.60 -3.91 -13.38
C HIS A 129 -2.87 -3.99 -12.05
N VAL A 130 -3.36 -3.26 -11.06
CA VAL A 130 -2.84 -3.26 -9.70
C VAL A 130 -3.63 -4.25 -8.87
N ASN A 131 -2.98 -5.36 -8.54
CA ASN A 131 -3.56 -6.37 -7.67
C ASN A 131 -3.05 -6.18 -6.24
N VAL A 132 -3.92 -5.73 -5.34
CA VAL A 132 -3.61 -5.59 -3.91
C VAL A 132 -4.17 -6.80 -3.17
N PHE A 133 -3.30 -7.66 -2.64
CA PHE A 133 -3.74 -8.86 -1.89
C PHE A 133 -3.70 -8.67 -0.38
N ALA A 134 -2.97 -7.67 0.12
CA ALA A 134 -2.96 -7.31 1.53
C ALA A 134 -3.09 -5.81 1.70
N ARG A 135 -4.01 -5.38 2.57
CA ARG A 135 -4.13 -4.01 3.02
C ARG A 135 -4.45 -4.00 4.51
N SER A 136 -3.72 -3.19 5.26
CA SER A 136 -4.03 -2.89 6.66
C SER A 136 -4.11 -1.38 6.85
N GLN A 137 -4.88 -0.97 7.86
CA GLN A 137 -5.03 0.42 8.24
C GLN A 137 -4.97 0.54 9.75
N VAL A 138 -4.23 1.53 10.23
CA VAL A 138 -4.12 1.84 11.66
C VAL A 138 -4.31 3.34 11.82
N LEU A 139 -5.12 3.73 12.81
CA LEU A 139 -5.20 5.11 13.27
C LEU A 139 -4.03 5.40 14.21
N ILE A 140 -3.23 6.39 13.86
CA ILE A 140 -2.19 6.97 14.72
C ILE A 140 -2.76 8.30 15.24
N GLU A 141 -3.21 8.31 16.49
CA GLU A 141 -3.77 9.51 17.13
C GLU A 141 -2.71 10.61 17.27
N ALA A 142 -3.15 11.87 17.17
CA ALA A 142 -2.30 13.02 17.44
C ALA A 142 -1.70 12.93 18.86
N GLY A 143 -0.37 12.92 18.96
CA GLY A 143 0.37 12.70 20.21
C GLY A 143 0.91 11.28 20.41
N GLY A 144 0.50 10.31 19.56
CA GLY A 144 1.05 8.94 19.55
C GLY A 144 2.34 8.77 18.75
N GLN A 145 2.73 9.79 17.96
CA GLN A 145 4.09 9.81 17.40
C GLN A 145 5.09 10.04 18.53
N PRO A 146 6.20 9.28 18.60
CA PRO A 146 7.28 9.60 19.52
C PRO A 146 7.66 11.06 19.29
N GLN A 147 7.53 11.89 20.33
CA GLN A 147 8.05 13.24 20.26
C GLN A 147 9.55 13.11 19.98
N LEU A 148 10.00 13.60 18.83
CA LEU A 148 11.41 13.90 18.59
C LEU A 148 11.77 15.12 19.46
N GLY A 149 11.74 14.92 20.77
CA GLY A 149 11.89 15.92 21.82
C GLY A 149 12.70 15.39 23.00
N GLY A 150 13.41 14.27 22.82
CA GLY A 150 14.59 14.00 23.63
C GLY A 150 15.73 14.79 23.01
N GLU A 151 16.31 15.71 23.77
CA GLU A 151 17.59 16.34 23.41
C GLU A 151 18.52 15.25 22.90
N CYS A 152 19.03 15.41 21.67
CA CYS A 152 20.09 14.56 21.18
C CYS A 152 21.35 14.94 21.96
N SER A 153 21.48 14.44 23.20
CA SER A 153 22.71 14.57 23.99
C SER A 153 23.74 13.62 23.38
N ALA A 154 24.32 14.05 22.26
CA ALA A 154 25.63 13.59 21.87
C ALA A 154 26.55 13.85 23.07
N LEU A 155 27.25 12.80 23.50
CA LEU A 155 28.17 12.73 24.65
C LEU A 155 27.53 12.45 26.02
N GLY A 156 27.32 11.16 26.26
CA GLY A 156 27.79 10.50 27.49
C GLY A 156 27.28 11.01 28.83
N THR A 157 26.16 10.45 29.29
CA THR A 157 26.06 10.04 30.70
C THR A 157 25.14 8.82 30.80
N ARG A 158 25.61 7.79 31.52
CA ARG A 158 24.95 6.48 31.61
C ARG A 158 23.55 6.61 32.21
N VAL A 159 22.51 6.37 31.41
CA VAL A 159 21.17 6.08 31.92
C VAL A 159 21.11 4.59 32.25
N ARG A 160 20.85 4.25 33.52
CA ARG A 160 20.65 2.85 33.95
C ARG A 160 19.37 2.29 33.28
N PRO A 161 19.38 1.04 32.78
CA PRO A 161 18.17 0.48 32.20
C PRO A 161 17.12 0.24 33.28
N ALA A 162 15.89 0.70 33.03
CA ALA A 162 14.73 0.29 33.79
C ALA A 162 14.55 -1.23 33.70
N GLN A 163 14.30 -1.87 34.84
CA GLN A 163 14.12 -3.31 34.94
C GLN A 163 12.99 -3.76 34.00
N ARG A 164 13.33 -4.49 32.93
CA ARG A 164 12.37 -5.28 32.18
C ARG A 164 11.92 -6.43 33.07
N SER A 165 10.66 -6.41 33.51
CA SER A 165 10.02 -7.61 34.07
C SER A 165 9.97 -8.66 32.97
N THR A 166 10.77 -9.72 33.11
CA THR A 166 10.69 -10.90 32.24
C THR A 166 9.41 -11.65 32.56
N GLY A 167 8.34 -11.33 31.83
CA GLY A 167 7.13 -12.16 31.77
C GLY A 167 7.48 -13.49 31.09
N ARG A 168 7.86 -14.49 31.90
CA ARG A 168 8.05 -15.87 31.45
C ARG A 168 6.67 -16.46 31.18
N PHE A 169 6.30 -16.60 29.91
CA PHE A 169 5.17 -17.42 29.51
C PHE A 169 5.51 -18.89 29.81
N SER A 170 4.92 -19.46 30.86
CA SER A 170 4.87 -20.91 31.05
C SER A 170 3.61 -21.46 30.39
N CYS A 171 3.81 -22.50 29.58
CA CYS A 171 2.75 -23.24 28.93
C CYS A 171 1.97 -24.09 29.95
N GLY A 172 0.67 -24.25 29.68
CA GLY A 172 -0.39 -24.85 30.49
C GLY A 172 -0.03 -25.93 31.51
N GLY A 173 -0.39 -25.66 32.78
CA GLY A 173 -0.63 -26.64 33.83
C GLY A 173 -2.03 -26.43 34.42
N ARG A 174 -2.82 -27.51 34.49
CA ARG A 174 -4.26 -27.57 34.80
C ARG A 174 -4.67 -26.73 36.02
N ARG A 175 -5.73 -25.90 35.86
CA ARG A 175 -6.38 -25.18 36.97
C ARG A 175 -7.18 -26.16 37.83
N ARG A 176 -7.00 -26.08 39.15
CA ARG A 176 -7.96 -26.58 40.16
C ARG A 176 -8.94 -25.45 40.48
N ASP A 177 -10.20 -25.82 40.69
CA ASP A 177 -11.32 -24.94 41.00
C ASP A 177 -11.14 -24.23 42.36
N ASP A 178 -11.45 -22.92 42.40
CA ASP A 178 -11.57 -22.12 43.61
C ASP A 178 -13.05 -21.71 43.81
N PRO A 179 -13.73 -22.14 44.89
CA PRO A 179 -15.18 -22.00 45.04
C PRO A 179 -15.65 -20.63 45.60
N ARG A 180 -14.95 -19.52 45.35
CA ARG A 180 -15.33 -18.20 45.92
C ARG A 180 -15.37 -17.03 44.93
N ALA A 181 -15.83 -17.23 43.70
CA ALA A 181 -16.11 -16.14 42.76
C ALA A 181 -17.59 -15.70 42.81
N VAL A 182 -17.83 -14.46 43.22
CA VAL A 182 -19.15 -13.77 43.18
C VAL A 182 -19.47 -13.38 41.73
N PRO A 183 -20.71 -13.58 41.21
CA PRO A 183 -21.01 -13.31 39.82
C PRO A 183 -21.14 -11.81 39.54
N ARG A 184 -20.36 -11.29 38.57
CA ARG A 184 -20.56 -9.96 38.00
C ARG A 184 -21.67 -10.01 36.95
N GLN A 185 -22.68 -9.15 37.08
CA GLN A 185 -23.73 -8.95 36.09
C GLN A 185 -23.16 -8.42 34.76
N ALA A 186 -23.67 -8.95 33.65
CA ALA A 186 -23.33 -8.50 32.30
C ALA A 186 -24.03 -7.18 31.96
N PRO A 187 -23.35 -6.19 31.33
CA PRO A 187 -24.03 -5.02 30.82
C PRO A 187 -24.82 -5.36 29.54
N ARG A 188 -26.01 -4.74 29.43
CA ARG A 188 -26.98 -4.91 28.35
C ARG A 188 -26.42 -4.45 27.00
N ARG A 189 -26.67 -5.24 25.96
CA ARG A 189 -26.42 -4.87 24.55
C ARG A 189 -27.41 -3.79 24.12
N THR A 190 -26.93 -2.58 23.84
CA THR A 190 -27.65 -1.61 23.01
C THR A 190 -27.29 -1.87 21.55
N GLY A 191 -28.32 -2.07 20.72
CA GLY A 191 -28.19 -2.47 19.33
C GLY A 191 -27.66 -1.35 18.44
N LEU A 192 -26.66 -1.71 17.63
CA LEU A 192 -26.40 -1.11 16.34
C LEU A 192 -26.17 -2.26 15.36
N SER A 193 -26.99 -2.34 14.32
CA SER A 193 -26.82 -3.30 13.23
C SER A 193 -25.56 -2.96 12.44
N PRO A 194 -24.74 -3.95 12.05
CA PRO A 194 -23.61 -3.68 11.16
C PRO A 194 -24.12 -3.29 9.78
N VAL A 195 -23.51 -2.24 9.20
CA VAL A 195 -23.66 -1.90 7.78
C VAL A 195 -23.01 -3.01 6.98
N VAL A 196 -23.80 -3.72 6.17
CA VAL A 196 -23.33 -4.74 5.24
C VAL A 196 -22.76 -4.03 4.01
N VAL A 197 -21.46 -4.21 3.74
CA VAL A 197 -20.85 -3.83 2.48
C VAL A 197 -21.04 -4.99 1.49
N PRO A 198 -21.59 -4.78 0.28
CA PRO A 198 -21.79 -5.86 -0.67
C PRO A 198 -20.44 -6.47 -1.08
N THR A 199 -20.38 -7.80 -1.14
CA THR A 199 -19.25 -8.52 -1.74
C THR A 199 -19.57 -8.81 -3.20
N ASP A 200 -18.52 -8.91 -4.01
CA ASP A 200 -18.49 -8.96 -5.48
C ASP A 200 -19.11 -10.23 -6.13
N ARG A 201 -20.11 -10.84 -5.48
CA ARG A 201 -20.78 -12.06 -5.95
C ARG A 201 -22.08 -11.78 -6.71
N ASP A 202 -22.59 -10.55 -6.68
CA ASP A 202 -23.89 -10.20 -7.27
C ASP A 202 -23.80 -9.51 -8.65
N ALA A 203 -22.60 -9.33 -9.21
CA ALA A 203 -22.40 -8.60 -10.48
C ALA A 203 -22.32 -9.49 -11.75
N ARG A 204 -22.79 -10.75 -11.71
CA ARG A 204 -22.86 -11.60 -12.91
C ARG A 204 -24.31 -11.87 -13.32
N THR A 205 -24.92 -10.92 -14.01
CA THR A 205 -26.00 -11.18 -14.99
C THR A 205 -26.32 -9.88 -15.74
N ALA A 206 -25.62 -9.64 -16.85
CA ALA A 206 -26.12 -8.90 -18.02
C ALA A 206 -24.99 -8.75 -19.06
N LEU A 207 -24.93 -9.66 -20.02
CA LEU A 207 -24.36 -9.37 -21.35
C LEU A 207 -25.50 -9.58 -22.34
N PRO A 208 -25.87 -8.58 -23.17
CA PRO A 208 -26.78 -8.80 -24.27
C PRO A 208 -26.06 -9.52 -25.42
N THR A 209 -26.88 -10.26 -26.17
CA THR A 209 -26.55 -11.09 -27.34
C THR A 209 -26.20 -10.25 -28.56
#